data_AF-A0A2X1QSX4-F1
#
_entry.id   AF-A0A2X1QSX4-F1
#
_cell.length_a   1.000
_cell.length_b   1.000
_cell.length_c   1.000
_cell.angle_alpha   90.00
_cell.angle_beta   90.00
_cell.angle_gamma   90.00
#
_symmetry.space_group_name_H-M   'P 1'
#
loop_
_entity.id
_entity.type
_entity.pdbx_description
1 polymer ?
#
loop_
_entity_poly.entity_id
_entity_poly.type
_entity_poly.pdbx_seq_one_letter_code
_entity_poly.pdbx_strand_id
1 'polypeptide(L)' 'MIPQQDPRGNTLYWIGPPGDKRDAGPGTDFAAVDEGYVSVTPLHVDLTAHQAHEVVTDWLERVGVDRQW' A
#
# COMPACT_ATOMS: atom_id res chain seq x y z
N MET A 1 -2.13 -14.36 -7.74
CA MET A 1 -1.30 -14.73 -8.91
C MET A 1 -2.10 -15.71 -9.76
N ILE A 2 -2.16 -15.52 -11.08
CA ILE A 2 -2.93 -16.36 -11.99
C ILE A 2 -1.92 -17.20 -12.79
N PRO A 3 -1.87 -18.54 -12.60
CA PRO A 3 -0.97 -19.39 -13.37
C PRO A 3 -1.48 -19.56 -14.82
N GLN A 4 -0.55 -19.56 -15.77
CA GLN A 4 -0.82 -19.83 -17.19
C GLN A 4 0.33 -20.65 -17.77
N GLN A 5 0.04 -21.60 -18.65
CA GLN A 5 1.08 -22.34 -19.37
C GLN A 5 1.51 -21.57 -20.62
N ASP A 6 2.81 -21.43 -20.84
CA ASP A 6 3.34 -21.02 -22.14
C ASP A 6 3.25 -22.19 -23.16
N PRO A 7 3.48 -21.94 -24.47
CA PRO A 7 3.45 -23.00 -25.49
C PRO A 7 4.51 -24.10 -25.31
N ARG A 8 5.51 -23.90 -24.45
CA ARG A 8 6.59 -24.86 -24.13
C ARG A 8 6.29 -25.63 -22.84
N GLY A 9 5.15 -25.38 -22.20
CA GLY A 9 4.72 -26.03 -20.96
C GLY A 9 5.32 -25.43 -19.69
N ASN A 10 5.96 -24.26 -19.75
CA ASN A 10 6.43 -23.56 -18.56
C ASN A 10 5.28 -22.78 -17.92
N THR A 11 5.22 -22.79 -16.59
CA THR A 11 4.23 -21.99 -15.86
C THR A 11 4.69 -20.54 -15.74
N LEU A 12 3.88 -19.64 -16.31
CA LEU A 12 3.92 -18.19 -16.13
C LEU A 12 2.94 -17.78 -15.04
N TYR A 13 3.25 -16.71 -14.32
CA TYR A 13 2.37 -16.20 -13.26
C TYR A 13 2.04 -14.73 -13.53
N TRP A 14 0.75 -14.45 -13.75
CA TRP A 14 0.23 -13.10 -13.88
C TRP A 14 -0.14 -12.52 -12.52
N ILE A 15 -0.01 -11.19 -12.38
CA ILE A 15 -0.63 -10.46 -11.27
C ILE A 15 -2.15 -10.59 -11.43
N GLY A 16 -2.84 -10.92 -10.33
CA GLY A 16 -4.29 -11.06 -10.33
C GLY A 16 -5.00 -9.70 -10.36
N PRO A 17 -6.35 -9.68 -10.41
CA PRO A 17 -7.09 -8.45 -10.24
C PRO A 17 -6.74 -7.77 -8.89
N PRO A 18 -6.92 -6.44 -8.78
CA PRO A 18 -6.85 -5.79 -7.48
C PRO A 18 -7.86 -6.42 -6.52
N GLY A 19 -7.54 -6.41 -5.23
CA GLY A 19 -8.50 -6.79 -4.19
C GLY A 19 -9.66 -5.79 -4.11
N ASP A 20 -10.68 -6.14 -3.34
CA ASP A 20 -11.81 -5.24 -3.08
C ASP A 20 -11.34 -3.94 -2.40
N LYS A 21 -12.08 -2.86 -2.64
CA LYS A 21 -11.82 -1.55 -2.01
C LYS A 21 -11.86 -1.72 -0.49
N ARG A 22 -10.77 -1.39 0.21
CA ARG A 22 -10.67 -1.53 1.67
C ARG A 22 -11.07 -0.26 2.42
N ASP A 23 -10.59 0.89 1.97
CA ASP A 23 -11.01 2.20 2.46
C ASP A 23 -11.60 3.00 1.29
N ALA A 24 -12.93 3.02 1.23
CA ALA A 24 -13.71 3.70 0.20
C ALA A 24 -14.88 4.47 0.83
N GLY A 25 -14.67 4.96 2.06
CA GLY A 25 -15.63 5.80 2.75
C GLY A 25 -15.64 7.25 2.21
N PRO A 26 -16.49 8.12 2.79
CA PRO A 26 -16.51 9.54 2.47
C PRO A 26 -15.12 10.18 2.60
N GLY A 27 -14.75 11.00 1.63
CA GLY A 27 -13.42 11.65 1.56
C GLY A 27 -12.38 10.87 0.76
N THR A 28 -12.68 9.66 0.29
CA THR A 28 -11.83 8.92 -0.65
C THR A 28 -12.14 9.29 -2.10
N ASP A 29 -11.15 9.11 -2.96
CA ASP A 29 -11.34 9.25 -4.41
C ASP A 29 -12.33 8.23 -4.97
N PHE A 30 -12.32 7.00 -4.45
CA PHE A 30 -13.30 5.97 -4.79
C PHE A 30 -14.73 6.42 -4.52
N ALA A 31 -15.02 6.96 -3.34
CA ALA A 31 -16.37 7.41 -2.98
C ALA A 31 -16.84 8.57 -3.87
N ALA A 32 -15.97 9.56 -4.12
CA ALA A 32 -16.31 10.69 -4.99
C ALA A 32 -16.70 10.24 -6.40
N VAL A 33 -15.95 9.29 -6.98
CA VAL A 33 -16.23 8.73 -8.31
C VAL A 33 -17.50 7.89 -8.32
N ASP A 34 -17.71 7.03 -7.30
CA ASP A 34 -18.91 6.19 -7.20
C ASP A 34 -20.20 7.05 -7.06
N GLU A 35 -20.10 8.24 -6.46
CA GLU A 35 -21.19 9.22 -6.33
C GLU A 35 -21.39 10.12 -7.58
N GLY A 36 -20.55 9.96 -8.61
CA GLY A 36 -20.68 10.69 -9.88
C GLY A 36 -19.97 12.05 -9.92
N TYR A 37 -19.07 12.33 -8.97
CA TYR A 37 -18.27 13.55 -8.96
C TYR A 37 -16.88 13.33 -9.57
N VAL A 38 -16.24 14.43 -10.00
CA VAL A 38 -14.81 14.43 -10.32
C VAL A 38 -14.01 14.43 -9.02
N SER A 39 -13.04 13.52 -8.89
CA SER A 39 -12.07 13.51 -7.79
C SER A 39 -10.81 14.28 -8.14
N VAL A 40 -10.31 15.12 -7.22
CA VAL A 40 -9.03 15.82 -7.33
C VAL A 40 -8.24 15.59 -6.04
N THR A 41 -7.18 14.80 -6.12
CA THR A 41 -6.34 14.44 -4.98
C THR A 41 -4.97 15.13 -5.09
N PRO A 42 -4.59 16.05 -4.19
CA PRO A 42 -3.25 16.61 -4.17
C PRO A 42 -2.25 15.52 -3.74
N LEU A 43 -1.25 15.25 -4.58
CA LEU A 43 -0.24 14.22 -4.34
C LEU A 43 1.13 14.86 -4.09
N HIS A 44 1.99 14.17 -3.34
CA HIS A 44 3.40 14.50 -3.14
C HIS A 44 4.28 13.27 -3.39
N VAL A 45 5.59 13.51 -3.59
CA VAL A 45 6.58 12.44 -3.83
C VAL A 45 7.37 12.05 -2.59
N ASP A 46 7.26 12.82 -1.51
CA ASP A 46 7.85 12.45 -0.22
C ASP A 46 7.14 11.20 0.31
N LEU A 47 7.87 10.08 0.44
CA LEU A 47 7.30 8.82 0.93
C LEU A 47 7.47 8.63 2.44
N THR A 48 7.99 9.63 3.16
CA THR A 48 8.19 9.54 4.61
C THR A 48 6.85 9.42 5.33
N ALA A 49 6.64 8.27 5.98
CA ALA A 49 5.50 8.05 6.88
C ALA A 49 5.73 8.77 8.22
N HIS A 50 5.59 10.10 8.25
CA HIS A 50 5.93 10.94 9.40
C HIS A 50 5.29 10.49 10.72
N GLN A 51 4.05 9.99 10.68
CA GLN A 51 3.32 9.49 11.86
C GLN A 51 3.97 8.26 12.50
N ALA A 52 4.78 7.51 11.75
CA ALA A 52 5.48 6.33 12.26
C ALA A 52 6.76 6.67 13.04
N HIS A 53 7.23 7.93 13.00
CA HIS A 53 8.53 8.32 13.55
C HIS A 53 8.67 7.95 15.04
N GLU A 54 7.78 8.43 15.91
CA GLU A 54 7.83 8.17 17.34
C GLU A 54 7.71 6.67 17.66
N VAL A 55 6.77 5.98 17.00
CA VAL A 55 6.52 4.54 17.21
C VAL A 55 7.77 3.71 16.87
N VAL A 56 8.45 4.03 15.77
CA VAL A 56 9.64 3.30 15.33
C VAL A 56 10.84 3.63 16.23
N THR A 57 11.01 4.89 16.64
CA THR A 57 12.05 5.29 17.61
C THR A 57 11.90 4.54 18.93
N ASP A 58 10.70 4.57 19.53
CA ASP A 58 10.43 3.87 20.78
C ASP A 58 10.67 2.36 20.66
N TRP A 59 10.30 1.79 19.50
CA TRP A 59 10.54 0.38 19.23
C TRP A 59 12.03 0.05 19.24
N LEU A 60 12.87 0.82 18.53
CA LEU A 60 14.32 0.63 18.46
C LEU A 60 14.98 0.68 19.83
N GLU A 61 14.60 1.66 20.67
CA GLU A 61 15.10 1.80 22.03
C GLU A 61 14.71 0.60 22.90
N ARG A 62 13.46 0.16 22.81
CA ARG A 62 12.93 -0.96 23.60
C ARG A 62 13.59 -2.29 23.24
N VAL A 63 13.86 -2.53 21.96
CA VAL A 63 14.51 -3.77 21.51
C VAL A 63 16.05 -3.71 21.58
N GLY A 64 16.61 -2.54 21.89
CA GLY A 64 18.04 -2.36 22.18
C GLY A 64 18.95 -2.48 20.96
N VAL A 65 18.46 -2.17 19.76
CA VAL A 65 19.23 -2.32 18.50
C VAL A 65 20.52 -1.49 18.49
N ASP A 66 20.56 -0.35 19.20
CA ASP A 66 21.73 0.53 19.28
C ASP A 66 22.45 0.51 20.63
N ARG A 67 22.16 -0.47 21.51
CA ARG A 67 22.89 -0.61 22.79
C ARG A 67 24.23 -1.34 22.59
N GLN A 68 25.17 -0.67 21.93
CA GLN A 68 26.59 -0.87 22.22
C GLN A 68 27.00 0.19 23.24
N TRP A 69 26.67 -0.02 24.52
CA TRP A 69 27.31 0.41 25.78
C TRP A 69 26.33 0.11 26.93
#